data_AF-A0A1Q8FJU3-F1
#
_entry.id   AF-A0A1Q8FJU3-F1
#
_cell.length_a   1.000
_cell.length_b   1.000
_cell.length_c   1.000
_cell.angle_alpha   90.00
_cell.angle_beta   90.00
_cell.angle_gamma   90.00
#
_symmetry.space_group_name_H-M   'P 1'
#
loop_
_entity.id
_entity.type
_entity.pdbx_description
1 polymer ?
#
loop_
_entity_poly.entity_id
_entity_poly.type
_entity_poly.pdbx_seq_one_letter_code
_entity_poly.pdbx_strand_id
1 'polypeptide(L)'
;MSWIKTLDRKAATGRLSAIYDRVAGKTGQIDNILAAHSLRPHTLEGHMALYKAVLHHYGNSLDKAYLEAIGTWVSSLNKCAYCVEHHFAGLTSLLGDEDRAAQIRAAIHSGILERAFSGRELAGLRYAEILTRTPHALTEQHVVALREAGFDDGEILEINQVTAYFAYANRTVLGLGVSHDGETLGLSPKASDDPESWSHD
;
A
#
# COMPACT_ATOMS: atom_id res chain seq x y z
N MET A 1 16.60 -5.78 3.79
CA MET A 1 17.29 -5.80 5.12
C MET A 1 16.81 -4.63 5.99
N SER A 2 16.84 -4.72 7.34
CA SER A 2 16.41 -3.64 8.26
C SER A 2 17.50 -3.26 9.28
N TRP A 3 17.38 -2.11 9.94
CA TRP A 3 18.31 -1.64 11.00
C TRP A 3 18.13 -2.32 12.35
N ILE A 4 17.03 -3.06 12.53
CA ILE A 4 16.79 -3.84 13.75
C ILE A 4 17.00 -5.33 13.49
N LYS A 5 17.17 -6.08 14.58
CA LYS A 5 17.13 -7.55 14.51
C LYS A 5 15.77 -7.99 13.99
N THR A 6 15.78 -8.87 12.99
CA THR A 6 14.61 -9.61 12.54
C THR A 6 14.84 -11.12 12.71
N LEU A 7 13.75 -11.89 12.77
CA LEU A 7 13.79 -13.34 12.76
C LEU A 7 13.34 -13.83 11.38
N ASP A 8 14.20 -14.61 10.72
CA ASP A 8 13.84 -15.30 9.49
C ASP A 8 12.88 -16.47 9.75
N ARG A 9 12.43 -17.12 8.68
CA ARG A 9 11.50 -18.24 8.79
C ARG A 9 12.07 -19.45 9.53
N LYS A 10 13.39 -19.67 9.48
CA LYS A 10 14.04 -20.80 10.18
C LYS A 10 14.12 -20.56 11.68
N ALA A 11 14.28 -19.30 12.10
CA ALA A 11 14.32 -18.89 13.50
C ALA A 11 12.93 -18.62 14.09
N ALA A 12 11.88 -18.54 13.26
CA ALA A 12 10.52 -18.31 13.70
C ALA A 12 9.96 -19.52 14.47
N THR A 13 9.31 -19.27 15.60
CA THR A 13 8.64 -20.29 16.42
C THR A 13 7.27 -19.79 16.87
N GLY A 14 6.41 -20.71 17.32
CA GLY A 14 5.09 -20.38 17.85
C GLY A 14 4.25 -19.54 16.88
N ARG A 15 3.69 -18.43 17.37
CA ARG A 15 2.77 -17.57 16.59
C ARG A 15 3.44 -16.97 15.34
N LEU A 16 4.72 -16.60 15.41
CA LEU A 16 5.42 -16.03 14.26
C LEU A 16 5.53 -17.05 13.12
N SER A 17 5.88 -18.30 13.43
CA SER A 17 5.96 -19.37 12.41
C SER A 17 4.61 -19.56 11.73
N ALA A 18 3.53 -19.63 12.50
CA ALA A 18 2.18 -19.79 11.96
C ALA A 18 1.76 -18.62 11.06
N ILE A 19 2.17 -17.38 11.38
CA ILE A 19 1.91 -16.22 10.53
C ILE A 19 2.75 -16.28 9.25
N TYR A 20 4.04 -16.61 9.36
CA TYR A 20 4.91 -16.77 8.19
C TYR A 20 4.41 -17.84 7.23
N ASP A 21 3.84 -18.94 7.73
CA ASP A 21 3.24 -19.96 6.87
C ASP A 21 1.98 -19.46 6.14
N ARG A 22 1.28 -18.45 6.67
CA ARG A 22 0.13 -17.81 6.00
C ARG A 22 0.53 -16.78 4.95
N VAL A 23 1.56 -15.98 5.23
CA VAL A 23 1.99 -14.88 4.36
C VAL A 23 3.05 -15.30 3.34
N ALA A 24 3.71 -16.44 3.53
CA ALA A 24 4.63 -16.97 2.53
C ALA A 24 3.86 -17.39 1.27
N GLY A 25 4.26 -16.88 0.10
CA GLY A 25 3.85 -17.46 -1.18
C GLY A 25 4.62 -18.74 -1.53
N LYS A 26 4.43 -19.28 -2.74
CA LYS A 26 5.08 -20.51 -3.24
C LYS A 26 6.60 -20.56 -3.09
N THR A 27 7.25 -19.40 -3.15
CA THR A 27 8.72 -19.28 -3.04
C THR A 27 9.21 -19.34 -1.58
N GLY A 28 8.31 -19.26 -0.61
CA GLY A 28 8.64 -19.15 0.80
C GLY A 28 9.17 -17.77 1.22
N GLN A 29 9.16 -16.78 0.32
CA GLN A 29 9.59 -15.42 0.59
C GLN A 29 8.67 -14.76 1.62
N ILE A 30 9.26 -14.03 2.56
CA ILE A 30 8.58 -13.12 3.47
C ILE A 30 9.06 -11.71 3.10
N ASP A 31 8.15 -10.83 2.74
CA ASP A 31 8.49 -9.46 2.37
C ASP A 31 9.19 -8.76 3.55
N ASN A 32 10.21 -7.95 3.25
CA ASN A 32 11.09 -7.41 4.29
C ASN A 32 10.32 -6.53 5.29
N ILE A 33 9.27 -5.84 4.83
CA ILE A 33 8.37 -5.07 5.72
C ILE A 33 7.64 -5.96 6.73
N LEU A 34 7.21 -7.16 6.33
CA LEU A 34 6.56 -8.12 7.22
C LEU A 34 7.58 -8.74 8.21
N ALA A 35 8.78 -9.04 7.74
CA ALA A 35 9.86 -9.52 8.58
C ALA A 35 10.30 -8.50 9.66
N ALA A 36 10.14 -7.20 9.40
CA ALA A 36 10.41 -6.14 10.38
C ALA A 36 9.52 -6.24 11.63
N HIS A 37 8.33 -6.85 11.52
CA HIS A 37 7.42 -7.10 12.64
C HIS A 37 7.75 -8.36 13.46
N SER A 38 8.76 -9.14 13.06
CA SER A 38 9.05 -10.47 13.62
C SER A 38 9.24 -10.52 15.14
N LEU A 39 9.75 -9.45 15.77
CA LEU A 39 9.90 -9.39 17.23
C LEU A 39 8.58 -9.18 17.99
N ARG A 40 7.52 -8.74 17.29
CA ARG A 40 6.18 -8.50 17.84
C ARG A 40 5.12 -8.96 16.83
N PRO A 41 4.85 -10.28 16.73
CA PRO A 41 4.04 -10.85 15.65
C PRO A 41 2.61 -10.29 15.55
N HIS A 42 2.01 -9.85 16.66
CA HIS A 42 0.70 -9.19 16.64
C HIS A 42 0.67 -7.90 15.79
N THR A 43 1.80 -7.22 15.64
CA THR A 43 1.91 -6.05 14.74
C THR A 43 1.96 -6.44 13.27
N LEU A 44 2.47 -7.64 12.96
CA LEU A 44 2.40 -8.23 11.61
C LEU A 44 0.94 -8.56 11.25
N GLU A 45 0.21 -9.16 12.18
CA GLU A 45 -1.22 -9.46 11.98
C GLU A 45 -2.04 -8.19 11.74
N GLY A 46 -1.81 -7.15 12.55
CA GLY A 46 -2.45 -5.85 12.35
C GLY A 46 -2.08 -5.21 11.00
N HIS A 47 -0.82 -5.33 10.58
CA HIS A 47 -0.36 -4.88 9.28
C HIS A 47 -1.14 -5.58 8.15
N MET A 48 -1.20 -6.91 8.17
CA MET A 48 -1.87 -7.69 7.12
C MET A 48 -3.39 -7.47 7.11
N ALA A 49 -4.00 -7.35 8.30
CA ALA A 49 -5.43 -7.04 8.40
C ALA A 49 -5.77 -5.70 7.73
N LEU A 50 -5.01 -4.64 8.05
CA LEU A 50 -5.22 -3.33 7.41
C LEU A 50 -4.87 -3.36 5.92
N TYR A 51 -3.74 -3.95 5.54
CA TYR A 51 -3.33 -4.09 4.14
C TYR A 51 -4.41 -4.74 3.27
N LYS A 52 -4.95 -5.88 3.75
CA LYS A 52 -6.06 -6.58 3.09
C LYS A 52 -7.30 -5.71 3.00
N ALA A 53 -7.70 -5.10 4.11
CA ALA A 53 -8.88 -4.25 4.15
C ALA A 53 -8.81 -3.11 3.14
N VAL A 54 -7.67 -2.41 3.06
CA VAL A 54 -7.58 -1.19 2.24
C VAL A 54 -7.29 -1.44 0.76
N LEU A 55 -6.71 -2.58 0.37
CA LEU A 55 -6.33 -2.84 -1.03
C LEU A 55 -7.03 -4.05 -1.66
N HIS A 56 -7.32 -5.10 -0.88
CA HIS A 56 -7.71 -6.40 -1.43
C HIS A 56 -9.08 -6.89 -0.98
N HIS A 57 -9.84 -6.13 -0.20
CA HIS A 57 -11.12 -6.58 0.31
C HIS A 57 -12.21 -6.47 -0.76
N TYR A 58 -12.99 -7.53 -0.98
CA TYR A 58 -14.08 -7.56 -1.97
C TYR A 58 -15.16 -6.49 -1.75
N GLY A 59 -15.27 -5.98 -0.53
CA GLY A 59 -16.20 -4.91 -0.16
C GLY A 59 -15.75 -3.52 -0.59
N ASN A 60 -14.52 -3.35 -1.09
CA ASN A 60 -14.06 -2.08 -1.64
C ASN A 60 -14.75 -1.84 -2.98
N SER A 61 -15.13 -0.59 -3.20
CA SER A 61 -15.84 -0.12 -4.39
C SER A 61 -14.91 0.54 -5.40
N LEU A 62 -13.79 1.11 -4.95
CA LEU A 62 -12.77 1.68 -5.82
C LEU A 62 -11.95 0.58 -6.50
N ASP A 63 -11.52 0.88 -7.73
CA ASP A 63 -10.64 0.01 -8.50
C ASP A 63 -9.32 -0.22 -7.75
N LYS A 64 -8.86 -1.48 -7.74
CA LYS A 64 -7.64 -1.87 -7.02
C LYS A 64 -6.39 -1.17 -7.57
N ALA A 65 -6.30 -0.96 -8.88
CA ALA A 65 -5.18 -0.21 -9.47
C ALA A 65 -5.23 1.26 -9.04
N TYR A 66 -6.42 1.85 -8.88
CA TYR A 66 -6.54 3.20 -8.34
C TYR A 66 -6.09 3.29 -6.87
N LEU A 67 -6.47 2.32 -6.03
CA LEU A 67 -6.01 2.24 -4.64
C LEU A 67 -4.47 2.08 -4.55
N GLU A 68 -3.87 1.25 -5.40
CA GLU A 68 -2.40 1.13 -5.51
C GLU A 68 -1.75 2.42 -6.02
N ALA A 69 -2.39 3.15 -6.93
CA ALA A 69 -1.91 4.45 -7.38
C ALA A 69 -1.89 5.49 -6.26
N ILE A 70 -2.93 5.53 -5.40
CA ILE A 70 -2.95 6.38 -4.20
C ILE A 70 -1.80 5.99 -3.27
N GLY A 71 -1.65 4.70 -2.96
CA GLY A 71 -0.59 4.22 -2.09
C GLY A 71 0.83 4.52 -2.59
N THR A 72 1.05 4.36 -3.89
CA THR A 72 2.31 4.71 -4.56
C THR A 72 2.55 6.22 -4.52
N TRP A 73 1.51 7.04 -4.71
CA TRP A 73 1.61 8.49 -4.62
C TRP A 73 1.99 8.95 -3.22
N VAL A 74 1.32 8.45 -2.18
CA VAL A 74 1.65 8.71 -0.77
C VAL A 74 3.09 8.31 -0.45
N SER A 75 3.52 7.15 -0.97
CA SER A 75 4.89 6.66 -0.81
C SER A 75 5.93 7.55 -1.49
N SER A 76 5.61 8.07 -2.68
CA SER A 76 6.46 9.05 -3.40
C SER A 76 6.60 10.35 -2.60
N LEU A 77 5.50 10.88 -2.09
CA LEU A 77 5.48 12.09 -1.24
C LEU A 77 6.34 11.92 0.03
N ASN A 78 6.28 10.75 0.65
CA ASN A 78 7.09 10.39 1.83
C ASN A 78 8.51 9.96 1.49
N LYS A 79 8.87 9.86 0.19
CA LYS A 79 10.17 9.38 -0.29
C LYS A 79 10.50 7.95 0.17
N CYS A 80 9.50 7.08 0.30
CA CYS A 80 9.70 5.65 0.58
C CYS A 80 10.00 4.87 -0.71
N ALA A 81 11.28 4.74 -1.08
CA ALA A 81 11.67 4.02 -2.30
C ALA A 81 11.20 2.56 -2.32
N TYR A 82 11.36 1.83 -1.21
CA TYR A 82 10.85 0.45 -1.08
C TYR A 82 9.36 0.35 -1.39
N CYS A 83 8.55 1.22 -0.78
CA CYS A 83 7.11 1.21 -0.95
C CYS A 83 6.72 1.60 -2.38
N VAL A 84 7.38 2.61 -2.97
CA VAL A 84 7.15 2.99 -4.37
C VAL A 84 7.42 1.83 -5.31
N GLU A 85 8.59 1.19 -5.20
CA GLU A 85 8.95 0.10 -6.12
C GLU A 85 8.08 -1.14 -5.93
N HIS A 86 7.77 -1.52 -4.68
CA HIS A 86 6.91 -2.67 -4.38
C HIS A 86 5.49 -2.49 -4.94
N HIS A 87 4.84 -1.37 -4.60
CA HIS A 87 3.45 -1.13 -4.97
C HIS A 87 3.28 -0.73 -6.43
N PHE A 88 4.29 -0.07 -7.03
CA PHE A 88 4.25 0.20 -8.46
C PHE A 88 4.37 -1.07 -9.31
N ALA A 89 5.10 -2.09 -8.84
CA ALA A 89 5.12 -3.40 -9.50
C ALA A 89 3.72 -4.06 -9.47
N GLY A 90 3.03 -4.00 -8.31
CA GLY A 90 1.65 -4.46 -8.17
C GLY A 90 0.68 -3.70 -9.08
N LEU A 91 0.76 -2.37 -9.08
CA LEU A 91 0.00 -1.49 -9.97
C LEU A 91 0.18 -1.85 -11.45
N THR A 92 1.43 -2.06 -11.88
CA THR A 92 1.74 -2.44 -13.27
C THR A 92 1.08 -3.76 -13.65
N SER A 93 1.12 -4.74 -12.74
CA SER A 93 0.46 -6.03 -12.95
C SER A 93 -1.07 -5.92 -13.02
N LEU A 94 -1.68 -5.03 -12.24
CA LEU A 94 -3.13 -4.83 -12.22
C LEU A 94 -3.63 -4.11 -13.47
N LEU A 95 -2.86 -3.14 -13.97
CA LEU A 95 -3.20 -2.41 -15.18
C LEU A 95 -3.15 -3.30 -16.43
N GLY A 96 -2.18 -4.24 -16.49
CA GLY A 96 -1.96 -5.06 -17.68
C GLY A 96 -1.59 -4.23 -18.93
N ASP A 97 -1.17 -2.98 -18.73
CA ASP A 97 -0.86 -1.99 -19.76
C ASP A 97 0.42 -1.24 -19.36
N GLU A 98 1.53 -1.56 -20.03
CA GLU A 98 2.85 -1.02 -19.73
C GLU A 98 2.97 0.48 -20.05
N ASP A 99 2.32 0.95 -21.13
CA ASP A 99 2.35 2.35 -21.53
C ASP A 99 1.59 3.19 -20.50
N ARG A 100 0.42 2.70 -20.06
CA ARG A 100 -0.35 3.35 -19.00
C ARG A 100 0.42 3.38 -17.68
N ALA A 101 1.05 2.27 -17.31
CA ALA A 101 1.90 2.22 -16.13
C ALA A 101 3.04 3.25 -16.22
N ALA A 102 3.77 3.30 -17.33
CA ALA A 102 4.86 4.25 -17.54
C ALA A 102 4.40 5.72 -17.42
N GLN A 103 3.21 6.05 -17.95
CA GLN A 103 2.61 7.38 -17.78
C GLN A 103 2.35 7.71 -16.31
N ILE A 104 1.75 6.78 -15.56
CA ILE A 104 1.49 6.96 -14.12
C ILE A 104 2.81 7.12 -13.35
N ARG A 105 3.84 6.32 -13.65
CA ARG A 105 5.16 6.46 -13.01
C ARG A 105 5.75 7.84 -13.24
N ALA A 106 5.71 8.33 -14.48
CA ALA A 106 6.23 9.65 -14.83
C ALA A 106 5.45 10.77 -14.13
N ALA A 107 4.12 10.66 -14.03
CA ALA A 107 3.28 11.60 -13.32
C ALA A 107 3.61 11.64 -11.81
N ILE A 108 3.69 10.47 -11.16
CA ILE A 108 4.06 10.34 -9.73
C ILE A 108 5.47 10.87 -9.45
N HIS A 109 6.45 10.55 -10.31
CA HIS A 109 7.84 10.98 -10.13
C HIS A 109 8.00 12.49 -10.30
N SER A 110 7.30 13.08 -11.27
CA SER A 110 7.35 14.53 -11.52
C SER A 110 6.46 15.35 -10.57
N GLY A 111 5.51 14.70 -9.88
CA GLY A 111 4.47 15.35 -9.09
C GLY A 111 3.38 16.05 -9.93
N ILE A 112 3.35 15.81 -11.24
CA ILE A 112 2.35 16.40 -12.16
C ILE A 112 1.32 15.33 -12.49
N LEU A 113 0.39 15.11 -11.57
CA LEU A 113 -0.59 14.03 -11.63
C LEU A 113 -1.53 14.15 -12.85
N GLU A 114 -1.77 15.37 -13.34
CA GLU A 114 -2.60 15.68 -14.50
C GLU A 114 -2.11 15.01 -15.80
N ARG A 115 -0.84 14.58 -15.84
CA ARG A 115 -0.28 13.83 -16.97
C ARG A 115 -0.84 12.43 -17.10
N ALA A 116 -1.37 11.87 -16.02
CA ALA A 116 -1.91 10.52 -16.00
C ALA A 116 -3.36 10.47 -15.48
N PHE A 117 -3.77 11.38 -14.61
CA PHE A 117 -5.08 11.35 -13.95
C PHE A 117 -5.90 12.60 -14.26
N SER A 118 -7.22 12.46 -14.27
CA SER A 118 -8.15 13.57 -14.46
C SER A 118 -9.44 13.33 -13.67
N GLY A 119 -10.31 14.34 -13.62
CA GLY A 119 -11.63 14.22 -12.99
C GLY A 119 -11.57 13.72 -11.54
N ARG A 120 -12.40 12.72 -11.23
CA ARG A 120 -12.55 12.17 -9.87
C ARG A 120 -11.24 11.59 -9.32
N GLU A 121 -10.50 10.84 -10.15
CA GLU A 121 -9.26 10.19 -9.71
C GLU A 121 -8.20 11.21 -9.28
N LEU A 122 -8.07 12.30 -10.04
CA LEU A 122 -7.16 13.39 -9.71
C LEU A 122 -7.58 14.09 -8.41
N ALA A 123 -8.89 14.29 -8.18
CA ALA A 123 -9.39 14.89 -6.94
C ALA A 123 -9.03 14.03 -5.70
N GLY A 124 -9.20 12.71 -5.79
CA GLY A 124 -8.83 11.78 -4.73
C GLY A 124 -7.32 11.78 -4.43
N LEU A 125 -6.47 11.79 -5.47
CA LEU A 125 -5.01 11.85 -5.28
C LEU A 125 -4.54 13.18 -4.67
N ARG A 126 -5.19 14.30 -5.02
CA ARG A 126 -4.91 15.61 -4.39
C ARG A 126 -5.35 15.63 -2.93
N TYR A 127 -6.50 15.04 -2.60
CA TYR A 127 -6.89 14.86 -1.20
C TYR A 127 -5.86 14.03 -0.43
N ALA A 128 -5.39 12.91 -1.01
CA ALA A 128 -4.36 12.07 -0.41
C ALA A 128 -3.04 12.84 -0.19
N GLU A 129 -2.66 13.74 -1.11
CA GLU A 129 -1.51 14.63 -0.92
C GLU A 129 -1.67 15.55 0.28
N ILE A 130 -2.82 16.22 0.41
CA ILE A 130 -3.09 17.13 1.54
C ILE A 130 -3.07 16.35 2.86
N LEU A 131 -3.72 15.18 2.91
CA LEU A 131 -3.73 14.30 4.08
C LEU A 131 -2.31 13.83 4.45
N THR A 132 -1.44 13.63 3.46
CA THR A 132 -0.06 13.18 3.69
C THR A 132 0.85 14.32 4.17
N ARG A 133 0.80 15.49 3.51
CA ARG A 133 1.75 16.59 3.74
C ARG A 133 1.30 17.55 4.84
N THR A 134 -0.01 17.81 4.89
CA THR A 134 -0.61 18.84 5.74
C THR A 134 -1.96 18.37 6.30
N PRO A 135 -2.02 17.24 7.04
CA PRO A 135 -3.28 16.71 7.55
C PRO A 135 -4.04 17.70 8.43
N HIS A 136 -3.33 18.59 9.13
CA HIS A 136 -3.90 19.64 9.96
C HIS A 136 -4.67 20.72 9.17
N ALA A 137 -4.45 20.83 7.86
CA ALA A 137 -5.11 21.78 6.99
C ALA A 137 -6.42 21.23 6.40
N LEU A 138 -6.73 19.94 6.60
CA LEU A 138 -7.98 19.36 6.15
C LEU A 138 -9.17 19.98 6.89
N THR A 139 -10.22 20.16 6.13
CA THR A 139 -11.50 20.71 6.56
C THR A 139 -12.63 19.93 5.88
N GLU A 140 -13.86 20.09 6.36
CA GLU A 140 -15.04 19.50 5.74
C GLU A 140 -15.16 19.84 4.23
N GLN A 141 -14.69 21.02 3.81
CA GLN A 141 -14.73 21.43 2.41
C GLN A 141 -13.93 20.51 1.48
N HIS A 142 -12.88 19.86 1.98
CA HIS A 142 -12.14 18.87 1.19
C HIS A 142 -12.98 17.61 0.93
N VAL A 143 -13.81 17.21 1.88
CA VAL A 143 -14.75 16.09 1.73
C VAL A 143 -15.89 16.49 0.78
N VAL A 144 -16.42 17.70 0.92
CA VAL A 144 -17.42 18.25 -0.03
C VAL A 144 -16.88 18.24 -1.45
N ALA A 145 -15.65 18.68 -1.67
CA ALA A 145 -15.01 18.67 -2.99
C ALA A 145 -14.87 17.25 -3.58
N LEU A 146 -14.63 16.22 -2.75
CA LEU A 146 -14.63 14.83 -3.21
C LEU A 146 -16.03 14.37 -3.64
N ARG A 147 -17.07 14.74 -2.90
CA ARG A 147 -18.46 14.45 -3.28
C ARG A 147 -18.84 15.15 -4.59
N GLU A 148 -18.45 16.41 -4.76
CA GLU A 148 -18.65 17.16 -6.00
C GLU A 148 -17.89 16.56 -7.19
N ALA A 149 -16.74 15.92 -6.94
CA ALA A 149 -16.01 15.12 -7.92
C ALA A 149 -16.68 13.77 -8.24
N GLY A 150 -17.74 13.39 -7.51
CA GLY A 150 -18.55 12.21 -7.76
C GLY A 150 -18.19 10.98 -6.93
N PHE A 151 -17.47 11.14 -5.81
CA PHE A 151 -17.27 10.06 -4.84
C PHE A 151 -18.44 9.99 -3.85
N ASP A 152 -18.84 8.78 -3.47
CA ASP A 152 -19.68 8.59 -2.29
C ASP A 152 -18.86 8.54 -0.98
N ASP A 153 -19.54 8.53 0.17
CA ASP A 153 -18.88 8.54 1.49
C ASP A 153 -18.07 7.26 1.77
N GLY A 154 -18.43 6.13 1.14
CA GLY A 154 -17.69 4.87 1.20
C GLY A 154 -16.38 4.97 0.43
N GLU A 155 -16.42 5.43 -0.82
CA GLU A 155 -15.24 5.68 -1.65
C GLU A 155 -14.31 6.72 -0.99
N ILE A 156 -14.86 7.78 -0.36
CA ILE A 156 -14.06 8.76 0.39
C ILE A 156 -13.36 8.11 1.59
N LEU A 157 -14.05 7.23 2.31
CA LEU A 157 -13.45 6.47 3.40
C LEU A 157 -12.34 5.55 2.89
N GLU A 158 -12.53 4.87 1.76
CA GLU A 158 -11.51 4.03 1.13
C GLU A 158 -10.24 4.84 0.79
N ILE A 159 -10.37 6.01 0.16
CA ILE A 159 -9.24 6.92 -0.15
C ILE A 159 -8.50 7.33 1.15
N ASN A 160 -9.26 7.68 2.19
CA ASN A 160 -8.68 8.08 3.48
C ASN A 160 -7.91 6.91 4.13
N GLN A 161 -8.51 5.72 4.19
CA GLN A 161 -7.93 4.55 4.84
C GLN A 161 -6.69 4.05 4.10
N VAL A 162 -6.71 3.99 2.76
CA VAL A 162 -5.51 3.62 1.99
C VAL A 162 -4.40 4.66 2.21
N THR A 163 -4.72 5.95 2.21
CA THR A 163 -3.73 7.00 2.49
C THR A 163 -3.11 6.86 3.89
N ALA A 164 -3.93 6.64 4.91
CA ALA A 164 -3.49 6.47 6.29
C ALA A 164 -2.64 5.21 6.49
N TYR A 165 -3.06 4.08 5.90
CA TYR A 165 -2.31 2.82 5.93
C TYR A 165 -0.93 2.97 5.29
N PHE A 166 -0.84 3.58 4.12
CA PHE A 166 0.46 3.81 3.47
C PHE A 166 1.34 4.75 4.28
N ALA A 167 0.78 5.75 4.96
CA ALA A 167 1.55 6.58 5.88
C ALA A 167 2.10 5.78 7.08
N TYR A 168 1.38 4.77 7.58
CA TYR A 168 1.89 3.83 8.59
C TYR A 168 2.99 2.91 8.03
N ALA A 169 2.76 2.30 6.86
CA ALA A 169 3.71 1.41 6.21
C ALA A 169 5.02 2.13 5.86
N ASN A 170 4.92 3.34 5.28
CA ASN A 170 6.08 4.18 4.97
C ASN A 170 6.90 4.51 6.22
N ARG A 171 6.27 4.84 7.36
CA ARG A 171 6.98 5.13 8.62
C ARG A 171 7.66 3.89 9.19
N THR A 172 7.03 2.72 9.04
CA THR A 172 7.64 1.44 9.43
C THR A 172 8.91 1.19 8.61
N VAL A 173 8.82 1.33 7.29
CA VAL A 173 9.94 1.12 6.37
C VAL A 173 11.06 2.12 6.60
N LEU A 174 10.74 3.41 6.58
CA LEU A 174 11.73 4.49 6.71
C LEU A 174 12.34 4.53 8.11
N GLY A 175 11.53 4.34 9.15
CA GLY A 175 11.97 4.40 10.54
C GLY A 175 12.83 3.21 10.97
N LEU A 176 12.68 2.05 10.31
CA LEU A 176 13.44 0.84 10.58
C LEU A 176 14.47 0.52 9.48
N GLY A 177 14.59 1.36 8.46
CA GLY A 177 15.55 1.17 7.38
C GLY A 177 15.33 -0.08 6.54
N VAL A 178 14.07 -0.43 6.28
CA VAL A 178 13.72 -1.61 5.47
C VAL A 178 14.09 -1.37 4.00
N SER A 179 15.00 -2.18 3.46
CA SER A 179 15.38 -2.20 2.04
C SER A 179 14.75 -3.40 1.31
N HIS A 180 14.68 -3.31 -0.02
CA HIS A 180 14.21 -4.39 -0.91
C HIS A 180 15.32 -5.40 -1.26
N ASP A 181 16.47 -5.34 -0.57
CA ASP A 181 17.61 -6.22 -0.88
C ASP A 181 17.22 -7.69 -0.67
N GLY A 182 17.42 -8.51 -1.70
CA GLY A 182 17.11 -9.93 -1.68
C GLY A 182 15.62 -10.27 -1.78
N GLU A 183 14.75 -9.31 -2.10
CA GLU A 183 13.31 -9.49 -2.22
C GLU A 183 12.85 -9.41 -3.68
N THR A 184 11.96 -10.31 -4.08
CA THR A 184 11.20 -10.18 -5.33
C THR A 184 9.98 -9.31 -5.07
N LEU A 185 9.89 -8.17 -5.74
CA LEU A 185 8.83 -7.18 -5.53
C LEU A 185 7.55 -7.50 -6.33
N GLY A 186 6.43 -6.92 -5.88
CA GLY A 186 5.14 -6.99 -6.58
C GLY A 186 4.28 -8.22 -6.26
N LEU A 187 4.66 -9.02 -5.26
CA LEU A 187 3.83 -10.11 -4.75
C LEU A 187 2.73 -9.53 -3.86
N SER A 188 1.48 -9.90 -4.09
CA SER A 188 0.35 -9.48 -3.24
C SER A 188 -0.69 -10.60 -3.05
N PRO A 189 -1.50 -10.57 -1.99
CA PRO A 189 -2.57 -11.54 -1.78
C PRO A 189 -3.62 -11.47 -2.89
N LYS A 190 -3.84 -12.59 -3.59
CA LYS A 190 -4.76 -12.63 -4.75
C LYS A 190 -6.22 -12.85 -4.38
N ALA A 191 -6.48 -13.66 -3.36
CA ALA A 191 -7.84 -14.01 -2.92
C ALA A 191 -8.53 -12.79 -2.27
N SER A 192 -9.29 -12.04 -3.04
CA SER A 192 -9.95 -10.81 -2.56
C SER A 192 -11.26 -11.10 -1.81
N ASP A 193 -11.82 -12.29 -2.04
CA ASP A 193 -13.03 -12.84 -1.44
C ASP A 193 -12.82 -13.40 -0.03
N ASP A 194 -11.59 -13.75 0.35
CA ASP A 194 -11.22 -14.18 1.70
C ASP A 194 -10.32 -13.13 2.39
N PRO A 195 -10.87 -12.34 3.33
CA PRO A 195 -10.10 -11.37 4.12
C PRO A 195 -8.97 -11.99 4.95
N GLU A 196 -9.09 -13.28 5.32
CA GLU A 196 -8.10 -14.01 6.13
C GLU A 196 -7.03 -14.72 5.28
N SER A 197 -7.21 -14.79 3.96
CA SER A 197 -6.24 -15.40 3.04
C SER A 197 -5.12 -14.42 2.72
N TRP A 198 -4.02 -14.51 3.46
CA TRP A 198 -2.85 -13.64 3.28
C TRP A 198 -1.80 -14.21 2.32
N SER A 199 -2.08 -15.35 1.69
CA SER A 199 -1.16 -15.99 0.76
C SER A 199 -1.06 -15.19 -0.54
N HIS A 200 0.16 -15.10 -1.09
CA HIS A 200 0.46 -14.44 -2.36
C HIS A 200 0.35 -15.40 -3.58
N ASP A 201 -0.21 -16.60 -3.38
CA ASP A 201 -0.32 -17.65 -4.39
C ASP A 201 -1.32 -17.35 -5.51
#